data_AF-T1DBL8-F1
#
_entry.id   AF-T1DBL8-F1
#
_cell.length_a   1.000
_cell.length_b   1.000
_cell.length_c   1.000
_cell.angle_alpha   90.00
_cell.angle_beta   90.00
_cell.angle_gamma   90.00
#
_symmetry.space_group_name_H-M   'P 1'
#
loop_
_entity.id
_entity.type
_entity.pdbx_description
1 polymer ?
#
loop_
_entity_poly.entity_id
_entity_poly.type
_entity_poly.pdbx_seq_one_letter_code
_entity_poly.pdbx_strand_id
1 'polypeptide(L)'
;MTSPTSIADGIQEGDPTYAIGNEYDRAVFGELQGNPIKSLQIVAEARYDNYKTFGSDLTPKFGVKFTPWHWITVRGTWGEGFRVPTAAEGISSGEAFGAGTYTDPVLCPTTVPTGMAAGPGDYASQCEFGLTGVLLANPHLKPVTSTNWTAGLILQPIRQVSVSVDYYNIKVKNDIIPTFEAGGRFAGAISLVRGPNETLPYCPTTDTAGCTSSQLVNTPTPVGPILYEAFPYVNAQSIQVSGYDVGLHYHWNWGRFGSFTGEASWTHELTYKLLVGGNSFELAGTHGPSGVSGDTGNP
;
A
#
# COMPACT_ATOMS: atom_id res chain seq x y z
N MET A 1 2.42 15.14 24.47
CA MET A 1 0.98 14.96 24.72
C MET A 1 0.81 13.58 25.35
N THR A 2 0.25 13.50 26.55
CA THR A 2 0.04 12.22 27.25
C THR A 2 -1.22 11.56 26.72
N SER A 3 -1.09 10.32 26.27
CA SER A 3 -2.22 9.48 25.83
C SER A 3 -3.30 9.43 26.93
N PRO A 4 -4.60 9.38 26.59
CA PRO A 4 -5.66 9.11 27.56
C PRO A 4 -5.36 7.83 28.34
N THR A 5 -5.59 7.84 29.66
CA THR A 5 -5.20 6.76 30.59
C THR A 5 -5.70 5.37 30.19
N SER A 6 -6.87 5.27 29.54
CA SER A 6 -7.40 4.00 29.04
C SER A 6 -6.52 3.33 27.97
N ILE A 7 -5.84 4.12 27.12
CA ILE A 7 -4.88 3.60 26.12
C ILE A 7 -3.52 3.33 26.75
N ALA A 8 -3.15 4.07 27.80
CA ALA A 8 -1.92 3.82 28.56
C ALA A 8 -1.98 2.52 29.39
N ASP A 9 -3.18 2.12 29.81
CA ASP A 9 -3.45 0.92 30.62
C ASP A 9 -3.87 -0.30 29.76
N GLY A 10 -3.82 -0.19 28.42
CA GLY A 10 -4.00 -1.32 27.50
C GLY A 10 -5.43 -1.83 27.34
N ILE A 11 -6.45 -1.09 27.79
CA ILE A 11 -7.86 -1.49 27.65
C ILE A 11 -8.43 -0.86 26.38
N GLN A 12 -8.52 -1.65 25.31
CA GLN A 12 -9.36 -1.37 24.14
C GLN A 12 -10.40 -2.50 23.97
N GLU A 13 -11.68 -2.12 23.90
CA GLU A 13 -12.77 -2.99 23.51
C GLU A 13 -12.88 -2.94 21.97
N GLY A 14 -12.44 -4.01 21.29
CA GLY A 14 -12.30 -4.10 19.84
C GLY A 14 -10.87 -4.45 19.41
N ASP A 15 -10.67 -4.80 18.13
CA ASP A 15 -9.34 -5.10 17.57
C ASP A 15 -8.35 -3.98 17.93
N PRO A 16 -7.37 -4.23 18.82
CA PRO A 16 -6.50 -3.18 19.34
C PRO A 16 -5.65 -2.64 18.20
N THR A 17 -5.94 -1.40 17.79
CA THR A 17 -5.15 -0.64 16.83
C THR A 17 -4.49 0.53 17.53
N TYR A 18 -3.18 0.65 17.37
CA TYR A 18 -2.45 1.82 17.84
C TYR A 18 -1.30 2.16 16.90
N ALA A 19 -0.99 3.44 16.84
CA ALA A 19 0.24 3.96 16.24
C ALA A 19 0.74 5.11 17.12
N ILE A 20 1.97 4.99 17.60
CA ILE A 20 2.58 5.98 18.49
C ILE A 20 3.93 6.35 17.91
N GLY A 21 4.13 7.63 17.61
CA GLY A 21 5.39 8.10 17.08
C GLY A 21 5.51 9.61 17.11
N ASN A 22 6.74 10.09 17.08
CA ASN A 22 7.06 11.49 16.86
C ASN A 22 8.04 11.55 15.70
N GLU A 23 7.78 12.42 14.73
CA GLU A 23 8.68 12.67 13.60
C GLU A 23 9.10 14.13 13.59
N TYR A 24 10.36 14.38 13.23
CA TYR A 24 10.89 15.72 13.02
C TYR A 24 11.50 15.77 11.63
N ASP A 25 10.97 16.66 10.80
CA ASP A 25 11.45 16.89 9.45
C ASP A 25 12.04 18.29 9.29
N ARG A 26 12.95 18.42 8.34
CA ARG A 26 13.51 19.70 7.87
C ARG A 26 13.61 19.65 6.36
N ALA A 27 13.28 20.76 5.71
CA ALA A 27 13.31 20.85 4.27
C ALA A 27 14.01 22.12 3.80
N VAL A 28 14.69 22.02 2.67
CA VAL A 28 15.16 23.16 1.88
C VAL A 28 14.76 22.94 0.44
N PHE A 29 14.26 23.99 -0.21
CA PHE A 29 13.84 23.93 -1.60
C PHE A 29 14.34 25.14 -2.37
N GLY A 30 14.47 24.97 -3.67
CA GLY A 30 14.83 26.02 -4.60
C GLY A 30 14.13 25.82 -5.94
N GLU A 31 13.77 26.93 -6.56
CA GLU A 31 13.15 26.98 -7.87
C GLU A 31 13.87 28.00 -8.75
N LEU A 32 14.14 27.60 -9.99
CA LEU A 32 14.60 28.47 -11.05
C LEU A 32 13.59 28.37 -12.19
N GLN A 33 12.98 29.50 -12.53
CA GLN A 33 12.14 29.62 -13.71
C GLN A 33 12.63 30.74 -14.61
N GLY A 34 12.52 30.54 -15.92
CA GLY A 34 12.95 31.56 -16.88
C GLY A 34 12.44 31.29 -18.28
N ASN A 35 12.50 32.34 -19.09
CA ASN A 35 12.15 32.29 -20.51
C ASN A 35 13.38 32.64 -21.36
N PRO A 36 14.26 31.67 -21.70
CA PRO A 36 15.46 31.94 -22.49
C PRO A 36 15.15 32.63 -23.82
N ILE A 37 14.00 32.31 -24.41
CA ILE A 37 13.39 33.02 -25.54
C ILE A 37 11.90 33.21 -25.26
N LYS A 38 11.24 34.14 -25.96
CA LYS A 38 9.81 34.46 -25.73
C LYS A 38 8.87 33.24 -25.87
N SER A 39 9.24 32.29 -26.71
CA SER A 39 8.46 31.07 -26.98
C SER A 39 8.84 29.89 -26.09
N LEU A 40 9.84 30.00 -25.21
CA LEU A 40 10.32 28.87 -24.40
C LEU A 40 10.35 29.28 -22.93
N GLN A 41 9.65 28.52 -22.10
CA GLN A 41 9.70 28.59 -20.65
C GLN A 41 10.32 27.30 -20.11
N ILE A 42 11.24 27.43 -19.17
CA ILE A 42 11.89 26.33 -18.48
C ILE A 42 11.72 26.55 -16.98
N VAL A 43 11.46 25.47 -16.26
CA VAL A 43 11.39 25.43 -14.81
C VAL A 43 12.27 24.29 -14.30
N ALA A 44 13.08 24.56 -13.29
CA ALA A 44 13.86 23.58 -12.57
C ALA A 44 13.63 23.79 -11.08
N GLU A 45 13.18 22.76 -10.40
CA GLU A 45 12.89 22.76 -8.97
C GLU A 45 13.63 21.60 -8.32
N ALA A 46 14.09 21.81 -7.09
CA ALA A 46 14.61 20.74 -6.28
C ALA A 46 14.28 21.00 -4.81
N ARG A 47 13.86 19.95 -4.11
CA ARG A 47 13.64 20.01 -2.67
C ARG A 47 14.36 18.85 -2.00
N TYR A 48 15.15 19.17 -0.97
CA TYR A 48 15.83 18.21 -0.11
C TYR A 48 15.11 18.19 1.23
N ASP A 49 14.63 17.02 1.62
CA ASP A 49 13.98 16.77 2.90
C ASP A 49 14.83 15.83 3.75
N ASN A 50 14.93 16.12 5.04
CA ASN A 50 15.63 15.29 6.03
C ASN A 50 14.68 14.99 7.19
N TYR A 51 14.36 13.71 7.34
CA TYR A 51 13.56 13.11 8.39
C TYR A 51 14.47 12.45 9.41
N LYS A 52 14.22 12.70 10.69
CA LYS A 52 15.04 12.14 11.77
C LYS A 52 15.00 10.61 11.77
N THR A 53 13.86 10.01 11.45
CA THR A 53 13.68 8.55 11.55
C THR A 53 14.03 7.83 10.25
N PHE A 54 13.74 8.44 9.10
CA PHE A 54 13.79 7.78 7.79
C PHE A 54 14.89 8.28 6.86
N GLY A 55 15.73 9.21 7.33
CA GLY A 55 16.85 9.74 6.56
C GLY A 55 16.44 10.88 5.64
N SER A 56 17.11 11.02 4.51
CA SER A 56 16.89 12.16 3.61
C SER A 56 16.66 11.75 2.17
N ASP A 57 15.92 12.58 1.44
CA ASP A 57 15.61 12.38 0.03
C ASP A 57 15.67 13.70 -0.75
N LEU A 58 15.91 13.63 -2.06
CA LEU A 58 15.98 14.76 -2.97
C LEU A 58 14.92 14.58 -4.06
N THR A 59 14.06 15.58 -4.22
CA THR A 59 12.99 15.59 -5.22
C THR A 59 13.27 16.63 -6.30
N PRO A 60 13.96 16.25 -7.40
CA PRO A 60 14.13 17.12 -8.55
C PRO A 60 12.86 17.14 -9.42
N LYS A 61 12.64 18.27 -10.08
CA LYS A 61 11.61 18.45 -11.10
C LYS A 61 12.11 19.38 -12.19
N PHE A 62 11.86 19.00 -13.43
CA PHE A 62 12.16 19.78 -14.62
C PHE A 62 10.90 19.92 -15.47
N GLY A 63 10.63 21.13 -15.92
CA GLY A 63 9.49 21.46 -16.77
C GLY A 63 9.94 22.27 -17.97
N VAL A 64 9.35 21.99 -19.13
CA VAL A 64 9.54 22.77 -20.34
C VAL A 64 8.19 23.08 -20.96
N LYS A 65 8.01 24.31 -21.42
CA LYS A 65 6.85 24.74 -22.19
C LYS A 65 7.34 25.55 -23.39
N PHE A 66 7.03 25.07 -24.57
CA PHE A 66 7.43 25.66 -25.84
C PHE A 66 6.20 26.06 -26.65
N THR A 67 6.04 27.34 -26.92
CA THR A 67 4.94 27.95 -27.67
C THR A 67 5.47 28.58 -28.95
N PRO A 68 5.79 27.80 -30.00
CA PRO A 68 6.36 28.31 -31.24
C PRO A 68 5.42 29.25 -31.99
N TRP A 69 4.10 28.99 -31.90
CA TRP A 69 3.04 29.85 -32.42
C TRP A 69 2.01 30.09 -31.33
N HIS A 70 1.28 31.20 -31.42
CA HIS A 70 0.24 31.55 -30.43
C HIS A 70 -0.86 30.49 -30.26
N TRP A 71 -0.98 29.55 -31.21
CA TRP A 71 -1.98 28.49 -31.20
C TRP A 71 -1.42 27.10 -30.97
N ILE A 72 -0.09 26.92 -30.83
CA ILE A 72 0.56 25.64 -30.55
C ILE A 72 1.42 25.79 -29.31
N THR A 73 1.16 24.99 -28.29
CA THR A 73 2.05 24.84 -27.13
C THR A 73 2.36 23.39 -26.91
N VAL A 74 3.65 23.05 -26.85
CA VAL A 74 4.15 21.76 -26.40
C VAL A 74 4.64 21.93 -24.96
N ARG A 75 4.28 21.01 -24.08
CA ARG A 75 4.74 20.98 -22.70
C ARG A 75 5.29 19.61 -22.35
N GLY A 76 6.22 19.57 -21.41
CA GLY A 76 6.70 18.32 -20.83
C GLY A 76 7.18 18.57 -19.42
N THR A 77 6.95 17.59 -18.55
CA THR A 77 7.49 17.63 -17.20
C THR A 77 8.10 16.30 -16.86
N TRP A 78 9.15 16.34 -16.08
CA TRP A 78 9.70 15.21 -15.36
C TRP A 78 9.89 15.60 -13.92
N GLY A 79 9.63 14.69 -13.00
CA GLY A 79 10.01 14.89 -11.62
C GLY A 79 9.95 13.62 -10.82
N GLU A 80 10.59 13.68 -9.67
CA GLU A 80 10.54 12.63 -8.66
C GLU A 80 9.83 13.16 -7.41
N GLY A 81 9.14 12.25 -6.74
CA GLY A 81 8.53 12.48 -5.43
C GLY A 81 8.87 11.33 -4.51
N PHE A 82 8.63 11.51 -3.22
CA PHE A 82 8.67 10.41 -2.28
C PHE A 82 7.66 10.61 -1.16
N ARG A 83 7.38 9.51 -0.45
CA ARG A 83 6.64 9.47 0.80
C ARG A 83 7.48 8.67 1.81
N VAL A 84 7.77 9.25 2.96
CA VAL A 84 8.35 8.47 4.07
C VAL A 84 7.31 7.53 4.69
N PRO A 85 7.75 6.41 5.31
CA PRO A 85 6.85 5.59 6.10
C PRO A 85 6.13 6.42 7.16
N THR A 86 4.85 6.12 7.38
CA THR A 86 4.08 6.71 8.46
C THR A 86 4.56 6.19 9.82
N ALA A 87 4.12 6.83 10.91
CA ALA A 87 4.35 6.32 12.25
C ALA A 87 3.81 4.89 12.44
N ALA A 88 2.69 4.57 11.78
CA ALA A 88 2.10 3.25 11.79
C ALA A 88 2.96 2.22 11.04
N GLU A 89 3.61 2.62 9.96
CA GLU A 89 4.42 1.71 9.15
C GLU A 89 5.82 1.50 9.72
N GLY A 90 6.46 2.55 10.26
CA GLY A 90 7.90 2.56 10.51
C GLY A 90 8.37 2.89 11.92
N ILE A 91 7.49 3.34 12.83
CA ILE A 91 7.89 3.76 14.19
C ILE A 91 7.45 2.74 15.24
N SER A 92 6.16 2.74 15.56
CA SER A 92 5.58 1.82 16.53
C SER A 92 4.08 1.76 16.33
N SER A 93 3.61 0.56 16.01
CA SER A 93 2.21 0.25 15.82
C SER A 93 1.93 -1.21 16.11
N GLY A 94 0.65 -1.47 16.33
CA GLY A 94 0.10 -2.81 16.37
C GLY A 94 -1.37 -2.74 15.95
N GLU A 95 -1.76 -3.64 15.08
CA GLU A 95 -3.16 -3.91 14.73
C GLU A 95 -3.36 -5.41 14.79
N ALA A 96 -4.30 -5.88 15.62
CA ALA A 96 -4.70 -7.27 15.62
C ALA A 96 -5.85 -7.49 14.65
N PHE A 97 -5.87 -8.62 13.97
CA PHE A 97 -6.96 -9.03 13.10
C PHE A 97 -7.13 -10.55 13.10
N GLY A 98 -8.31 -11.02 12.69
CA GLY A 98 -8.58 -12.45 12.52
C GLY A 98 -7.79 -13.02 11.35
N ALA A 99 -6.69 -13.74 11.62
CA ALA A 99 -5.94 -14.47 10.63
C ALA A 99 -6.47 -15.90 10.52
N GLY A 100 -7.78 -16.11 10.32
CA GLY A 100 -8.42 -17.40 10.02
C GLY A 100 -8.10 -18.57 10.96
N THR A 101 -8.38 -19.80 10.50
CA THR A 101 -8.06 -21.02 11.25
C THR A 101 -6.65 -21.52 10.96
N TYR A 102 -5.99 -22.09 11.98
CA TYR A 102 -4.64 -22.63 11.88
C TYR A 102 -4.51 -23.96 12.64
N THR A 103 -3.59 -24.79 12.19
CA THR A 103 -3.20 -26.07 12.80
C THR A 103 -1.73 -25.97 13.19
N ASP A 104 -1.42 -26.11 14.48
CA ASP A 104 -0.06 -26.00 14.98
C ASP A 104 0.78 -27.22 14.54
N PRO A 105 1.83 -27.05 13.70
CA PRO A 105 2.61 -28.18 13.20
C PRO A 105 3.49 -28.86 14.28
N VAL A 106 3.67 -28.23 15.43
CA VAL A 106 4.50 -28.74 16.54
C VAL A 106 3.65 -29.37 17.63
N LEU A 107 2.52 -28.75 17.97
CA LEU A 107 1.60 -29.25 19.01
C LEU A 107 0.47 -30.11 18.46
N CYS A 108 0.25 -30.12 17.14
CA CYS A 108 -0.61 -31.04 16.43
C CYS A 108 0.09 -31.60 15.17
N PRO A 109 1.18 -32.38 15.33
CA PRO A 109 1.94 -32.92 14.21
C PRO A 109 1.18 -33.99 13.41
N THR A 110 0.13 -34.63 13.96
CA THR A 110 -0.57 -35.66 13.19
C THR A 110 -1.51 -35.04 12.16
N THR A 111 -1.30 -35.38 10.88
CA THR A 111 -2.19 -34.98 9.79
C THR A 111 -3.43 -35.88 9.81
N VAL A 112 -4.46 -35.49 10.56
CA VAL A 112 -5.77 -36.16 10.50
C VAL A 112 -6.56 -35.54 9.33
N PRO A 113 -7.30 -36.32 8.52
CA PRO A 113 -8.12 -35.76 7.44
C PRO A 113 -9.04 -34.65 7.95
N THR A 114 -9.19 -33.59 7.15
CA THR A 114 -10.01 -32.40 7.46
C THR A 114 -11.38 -32.80 8.05
N GLY A 115 -11.65 -32.36 9.29
CA GLY A 115 -12.90 -32.65 10.02
C GLY A 115 -12.80 -33.74 11.09
N MET A 116 -11.62 -34.31 11.35
CA MET A 116 -11.40 -35.26 12.46
C MET A 116 -10.62 -34.65 13.63
N ALA A 117 -10.95 -35.07 14.85
CA ALA A 117 -10.30 -34.64 16.08
C ALA A 117 -8.84 -35.16 16.18
N ALA A 118 -8.06 -34.46 17.00
CA ALA A 118 -6.63 -34.66 17.29
C ALA A 118 -6.17 -36.12 17.40
N GLY A 119 -4.98 -36.40 16.84
CA GLY A 119 -4.31 -37.70 16.85
C GLY A 119 -3.64 -38.06 18.19
N PRO A 120 -3.12 -39.29 18.35
CA PRO A 120 -2.31 -39.63 19.51
C PRO A 120 -1.02 -38.80 19.49
N GLY A 121 -0.71 -38.11 20.58
CA GLY A 121 0.45 -37.22 20.64
C GLY A 121 0.12 -35.74 20.45
N ASP A 122 -1.11 -35.42 20.07
CA ASP A 122 -1.51 -34.05 19.79
C ASP A 122 -2.14 -33.36 20.99
N TYR A 123 -2.05 -32.04 20.99
CA TYR A 123 -2.81 -31.15 21.85
C TYR A 123 -4.07 -30.71 21.11
N ALA A 124 -5.24 -31.22 21.51
CA ALA A 124 -6.45 -31.10 20.69
C ALA A 124 -6.87 -29.66 20.40
N SER A 125 -6.68 -28.76 21.38
CA SER A 125 -6.95 -27.33 21.22
C SER A 125 -6.04 -26.62 20.20
N GLN A 126 -4.96 -27.27 19.76
CA GLN A 126 -3.96 -26.71 18.84
C GLN A 126 -4.08 -27.30 17.42
N CYS A 127 -4.99 -28.26 17.21
CA CYS A 127 -5.24 -28.86 15.91
C CYS A 127 -6.13 -28.00 15.01
N GLU A 128 -7.01 -27.19 15.60
CA GLU A 128 -7.81 -26.19 14.89
C GLU A 128 -8.17 -25.06 15.86
N PHE A 129 -7.63 -23.87 15.62
CA PHE A 129 -7.94 -22.67 16.41
C PHE A 129 -7.92 -21.42 15.53
N GLY A 130 -8.64 -20.38 15.98
CA GLY A 130 -8.58 -19.06 15.35
C GLY A 130 -7.26 -18.38 15.65
N LEU A 131 -6.44 -18.14 14.63
CA LEU A 131 -5.15 -17.48 14.77
C LEU A 131 -5.34 -15.96 14.68
N THR A 132 -4.72 -15.25 15.61
CA THR A 132 -4.67 -13.79 15.56
C THR A 132 -3.46 -13.37 14.73
N GLY A 133 -3.67 -12.51 13.73
CA GLY A 133 -2.61 -11.81 13.03
C GLY A 133 -2.33 -10.49 13.71
N VAL A 134 -1.06 -10.09 13.79
CA VAL A 134 -0.66 -8.78 14.30
C VAL A 134 0.17 -8.08 13.23
N LEU A 135 -0.39 -6.99 12.67
CA LEU A 135 0.32 -6.08 11.79
C LEU A 135 1.26 -5.21 12.60
N LEU A 136 2.54 -5.18 12.22
CA LEU A 136 3.62 -4.56 12.98
C LEU A 136 4.38 -3.51 12.17
N ALA A 137 4.76 -2.42 12.84
CA ALA A 137 5.71 -1.46 12.30
C ALA A 137 7.07 -2.12 11.99
N ASN A 138 7.71 -1.64 10.93
CA ASN A 138 9.04 -2.06 10.51
C ASN A 138 9.98 -0.84 10.37
N PRO A 139 10.95 -0.64 11.28
CA PRO A 139 11.87 0.50 11.24
C PRO A 139 12.90 0.42 10.10
N HIS A 140 12.96 -0.69 9.36
CA HIS A 140 13.87 -0.88 8.24
C HIS A 140 13.23 -0.57 6.87
N LEU A 141 12.05 0.07 6.87
CA LEU A 141 11.40 0.51 5.65
C LEU A 141 12.17 1.62 4.96
N LYS A 142 12.12 1.58 3.63
CA LYS A 142 12.62 2.64 2.75
C LYS A 142 11.47 3.57 2.37
N PRO A 143 11.76 4.83 2.03
CA PRO A 143 10.78 5.71 1.43
C PRO A 143 10.18 5.13 0.14
N VAL A 144 8.89 5.39 -0.06
CA VAL A 144 8.17 5.13 -1.31
C VAL A 144 8.54 6.23 -2.28
N THR A 145 9.09 5.89 -3.44
CA THR A 145 9.52 6.89 -4.44
C THR A 145 8.61 6.87 -5.65
N SER A 146 8.25 8.02 -6.19
CA SER A 146 7.52 8.17 -7.43
C SER A 146 8.34 8.89 -8.48
N THR A 147 8.19 8.49 -9.74
CA THR A 147 8.72 9.20 -10.91
C THR A 147 7.56 9.51 -11.82
N ASN A 148 7.41 10.77 -12.22
CA ASN A 148 6.36 11.22 -13.10
C ASN A 148 6.97 11.83 -14.36
N TRP A 149 6.48 11.39 -15.52
CA TRP A 149 6.76 11.97 -16.82
C TRP A 149 5.45 12.38 -17.48
N THR A 150 5.40 13.61 -18.00
CA THR A 150 4.29 14.07 -18.84
C THR A 150 4.80 14.68 -20.13
N ALA A 151 4.03 14.50 -21.20
CA ALA A 151 4.24 15.15 -22.48
C ALA A 151 2.88 15.59 -23.04
N GLY A 152 2.74 16.86 -23.36
CA GLY A 152 1.46 17.46 -23.70
C GLY A 152 1.51 18.38 -24.90
N LEU A 153 0.42 18.42 -25.64
CA LEU A 153 0.17 19.32 -26.76
C LEU A 153 -1.12 20.08 -26.50
N ILE A 154 -1.05 21.41 -26.57
CA ILE A 154 -2.20 22.30 -26.49
C ILE A 154 -2.33 23.03 -27.82
N LEU A 155 -3.51 22.94 -28.42
CA LEU A 155 -3.89 23.59 -29.67
C LEU A 155 -5.00 24.60 -29.42
N GLN A 156 -4.76 25.84 -29.84
CA GLN A 156 -5.71 26.95 -29.73
C GLN A 156 -5.99 27.55 -31.11
N PRO A 157 -6.66 26.81 -32.02
CA PRO A 157 -6.83 27.21 -33.41
C PRO A 157 -7.54 28.57 -33.55
N ILE A 158 -8.45 28.87 -32.62
CA ILE A 158 -9.08 30.18 -32.44
C ILE A 158 -9.12 30.53 -30.95
N ARG A 159 -9.26 31.82 -30.60
CA ARG A 159 -9.24 32.29 -29.20
C ARG A 159 -10.30 31.65 -28.30
N GLN A 160 -11.36 31.14 -28.90
CA GLN A 160 -12.51 30.54 -28.26
C GLN A 160 -12.35 29.03 -28.00
N VAL A 161 -11.41 28.35 -28.66
CA VAL A 161 -11.26 26.89 -28.60
C VAL A 161 -9.87 26.56 -28.10
N SER A 162 -9.79 25.71 -27.08
CA SER A 162 -8.53 25.11 -26.62
C SER A 162 -8.71 23.60 -26.52
N VAL A 163 -7.84 22.86 -27.20
CA VAL A 163 -7.76 21.39 -27.13
C VAL A 163 -6.44 21.02 -26.50
N SER A 164 -6.44 20.14 -25.51
CA SER A 164 -5.22 19.57 -24.94
C SER A 164 -5.21 18.05 -25.11
N VAL A 165 -4.03 17.51 -25.38
CA VAL A 165 -3.75 16.08 -25.35
C VAL A 165 -2.49 15.90 -24.55
N ASP A 166 -2.58 15.18 -23.44
CA ASP A 166 -1.48 14.94 -22.51
C ASP A 166 -1.28 13.44 -22.34
N TYR A 167 -0.03 12.99 -22.49
CA TYR A 167 0.40 11.67 -22.08
C TYR A 167 1.04 11.77 -20.70
N TYR A 168 0.67 10.85 -19.80
CA TYR A 168 1.28 10.72 -18.49
C TYR A 168 1.85 9.32 -18.27
N ASN A 169 2.96 9.24 -17.54
CA ASN A 169 3.53 7.99 -17.05
C ASN A 169 3.99 8.21 -15.61
N ILE A 170 3.37 7.48 -14.69
CA ILE A 170 3.62 7.57 -13.26
C ILE A 170 4.12 6.20 -12.81
N LYS A 171 5.28 6.18 -12.16
CA LYS A 171 5.85 4.95 -11.59
C LYS A 171 6.13 5.15 -10.12
N VAL A 172 5.49 4.33 -9.28
CA VAL A 172 5.73 4.24 -7.84
C VAL A 172 6.55 2.99 -7.56
N LYS A 173 7.61 3.13 -6.76
CA LYS A 173 8.51 2.05 -6.36
C LYS A 173 8.64 2.00 -4.84
N ASN A 174 8.99 0.81 -4.34
CA ASN A 174 9.14 0.54 -2.91
C ASN A 174 7.86 0.85 -2.14
N ASP A 175 6.70 0.64 -2.76
CA ASP A 175 5.44 0.85 -2.08
C ASP A 175 5.32 -0.10 -0.89
N ILE A 176 4.78 0.43 0.20
CA ILE A 176 4.78 -0.22 1.52
C ILE A 176 3.45 -0.94 1.67
N ILE A 177 3.53 -2.25 1.83
CA ILE A 177 2.37 -3.10 2.04
C ILE A 177 2.61 -4.04 3.23
N PRO A 178 1.57 -4.52 3.91
CA PRO A 178 1.69 -5.63 4.83
C PRO A 178 2.27 -6.88 4.14
N THR A 179 3.05 -7.68 4.87
CA THR A 179 3.62 -8.93 4.32
C THR A 179 2.60 -9.92 3.81
N PHE A 180 1.39 -9.95 4.37
CA PHE A 180 0.33 -10.84 3.87
C PHE A 180 -0.13 -10.46 2.47
N GLU A 181 -0.05 -9.20 2.06
CA GLU A 181 -0.34 -8.78 0.68
C GLU A 181 0.82 -9.15 -0.26
N ALA A 182 2.05 -9.19 0.26
CA ALA A 182 3.25 -9.49 -0.51
C ALA A 182 3.41 -10.98 -0.88
N GLY A 183 2.68 -11.90 -0.24
CA GLY A 183 2.83 -13.33 -0.50
C GLY A 183 1.88 -14.25 0.27
N GLY A 184 0.79 -13.71 0.81
CA GLY A 184 -0.12 -14.44 1.70
C GLY A 184 0.56 -14.86 3.00
N ARG A 185 -0.03 -15.84 3.71
CA ARG A 185 0.50 -16.41 4.97
C ARG A 185 1.89 -17.04 4.87
N PHE A 186 2.39 -17.26 3.66
CA PHE A 186 3.66 -17.92 3.40
C PHE A 186 4.75 -16.96 2.92
N ALA A 187 4.50 -15.64 2.97
CA ALA A 187 5.56 -14.66 2.74
C ALA A 187 6.69 -14.89 3.76
N GLY A 188 7.94 -15.00 3.29
CA GLY A 188 9.09 -15.39 4.11
C GLY A 188 9.48 -14.43 5.25
N ALA A 189 8.72 -13.36 5.44
CA ALA A 189 8.87 -12.39 6.53
C ALA A 189 7.79 -12.54 7.63
N ILE A 190 6.93 -13.56 7.52
CA ILE A 190 5.92 -13.87 8.53
C ILE A 190 6.52 -14.83 9.56
N SER A 191 6.27 -14.56 10.84
CA SER A 191 6.77 -15.39 11.94
C SER A 191 5.66 -15.69 12.95
N LEU A 192 5.60 -16.95 13.39
CA LEU A 192 4.71 -17.36 14.46
C LEU A 192 5.38 -17.06 15.80
N VAL A 193 4.71 -16.26 16.62
CA VAL A 193 5.15 -15.97 17.98
C VAL A 193 4.47 -16.95 18.92
N ARG A 194 5.29 -17.74 19.62
CA ARG A 194 4.83 -18.75 20.58
C ARG A 194 4.92 -18.22 22.00
N GLY A 195 3.96 -18.66 22.81
CA GLY A 195 3.90 -18.35 24.22
C GLY A 195 4.83 -19.22 25.07
N PRO A 196 4.82 -18.98 26.38
CA PRO A 196 5.46 -19.88 27.33
C PRO A 196 4.78 -21.26 27.31
N ASN A 197 5.43 -22.24 27.94
CA ASN A 197 4.83 -23.55 28.14
C ASN A 197 3.52 -23.45 28.95
N GLU A 198 2.50 -24.17 28.49
CA GLU A 198 1.18 -24.18 29.12
C GLU A 198 0.69 -25.62 29.33
N THR A 199 -0.23 -25.82 30.26
CA THR A 199 -0.89 -27.11 30.46
C THR A 199 -2.13 -27.17 29.56
N LEU A 200 -2.10 -28.06 28.56
CA LEU A 200 -3.17 -28.17 27.56
C LEU A 200 -3.75 -29.59 27.50
N PRO A 201 -4.99 -29.77 27.00
CA PRO A 201 -5.56 -31.10 26.76
C PRO A 201 -4.76 -31.87 25.70
N TYR A 202 -4.06 -32.90 26.15
CA TYR A 202 -3.27 -33.81 25.34
C TYR A 202 -4.02 -35.12 25.09
N CYS A 203 -3.90 -35.65 23.89
CA CYS A 203 -4.57 -36.86 23.42
C CYS A 203 -3.61 -38.05 23.44
N PRO A 204 -3.68 -38.95 24.44
CA PRO A 204 -2.85 -40.15 24.47
C PRO A 204 -3.38 -41.27 23.57
N THR A 205 -4.70 -41.30 23.31
CA THR A 205 -5.37 -42.38 22.57
C THR A 205 -6.40 -41.83 21.60
N THR A 206 -6.56 -42.49 20.46
CA THR A 206 -7.56 -42.12 19.44
C THR A 206 -8.31 -43.33 18.89
N ASP A 207 -9.47 -43.07 18.30
CA ASP A 207 -10.23 -44.01 17.47
C ASP A 207 -10.59 -43.35 16.11
N THR A 208 -11.50 -43.96 15.36
CA THR A 208 -11.95 -43.47 14.06
C THR A 208 -12.69 -42.12 14.12
N ALA A 209 -13.10 -41.64 15.31
CA ALA A 209 -13.71 -40.34 15.53
C ALA A 209 -12.72 -39.28 16.08
N GLY A 210 -11.49 -39.70 16.42
CA GLY A 210 -10.39 -38.85 16.89
C GLY A 210 -10.03 -39.12 18.35
N CYS A 211 -9.65 -38.07 19.10
CA CYS A 211 -9.23 -38.17 20.50
C CYS A 211 -10.30 -38.79 21.42
N THR A 212 -10.00 -39.95 22.00
CA THR A 212 -10.94 -40.72 22.84
C THR A 212 -10.83 -40.43 24.33
N SER A 213 -9.70 -39.86 24.75
CA SER A 213 -9.47 -39.40 26.12
C SER A 213 -8.57 -38.17 26.08
N SER A 214 -8.78 -37.22 26.99
CA SER A 214 -7.88 -36.07 27.16
C SER A 214 -7.30 -36.06 28.55
N GLN A 215 -6.02 -35.75 28.65
CA GLN A 215 -5.32 -35.50 29.91
C GLN A 215 -4.59 -34.17 29.82
N LEU A 216 -4.54 -33.45 30.95
CA LEU A 216 -3.81 -32.19 31.02
C LEU A 216 -2.31 -32.47 31.11
N VAL A 217 -1.56 -32.06 30.09
CA VAL A 217 -0.12 -32.25 30.00
C VAL A 217 0.53 -30.91 29.65
N ASN A 218 1.70 -30.64 30.24
CA ASN A 218 2.48 -29.46 29.88
C ASN A 218 3.02 -29.61 28.46
N THR A 219 2.90 -28.57 27.64
CA THR A 219 3.50 -28.55 26.31
C THR A 219 5.02 -28.82 26.40
N PRO A 220 5.65 -29.39 25.35
CA PRO A 220 7.07 -29.69 25.35
C PRO A 220 7.91 -28.44 25.59
N THR A 221 8.96 -28.50 26.40
CA THR A 221 9.90 -27.37 26.57
C THR A 221 10.87 -27.35 25.39
N PRO A 222 11.06 -26.21 24.69
CA PRO A 222 10.68 -24.83 25.04
C PRO A 222 9.46 -24.26 24.29
N VAL A 223 8.55 -25.11 23.79
CA VAL A 223 7.48 -24.72 22.85
C VAL A 223 6.12 -24.60 23.55
N GLY A 224 5.61 -23.38 23.66
CA GLY A 224 4.21 -23.09 24.00
C GLY A 224 3.27 -23.02 22.79
N PRO A 225 1.97 -22.79 23.01
CA PRO A 225 1.01 -22.56 21.93
C PRO A 225 1.37 -21.31 21.12
N ILE A 226 0.89 -21.26 19.88
CA ILE A 226 1.02 -20.07 19.05
C ILE A 226 0.11 -18.98 19.62
N LEU A 227 0.66 -17.80 19.90
CA LEU A 227 -0.11 -16.65 20.37
C LEU A 227 -0.65 -15.84 19.19
N TYR A 228 0.23 -15.51 18.24
CA TYR A 228 -0.13 -14.72 17.07
C TYR A 228 0.86 -14.92 15.92
N GLU A 229 0.44 -14.51 14.74
CA GLU A 229 1.25 -14.44 13.52
C GLU A 229 1.64 -12.98 13.25
N ALA A 230 2.94 -12.71 13.16
CA ALA A 230 3.47 -11.36 12.96
C ALA A 230 3.53 -11.00 11.46
N PHE A 231 2.88 -9.91 11.08
CA PHE A 231 2.84 -9.37 9.73
C PHE A 231 3.51 -7.99 9.69
N PRO A 232 4.83 -7.88 9.53
CA PRO A 232 5.46 -6.56 9.41
C PRO A 232 5.10 -5.87 8.09
N TYR A 233 5.19 -4.55 8.03
CA TYR A 233 5.19 -3.82 6.76
C TYR A 233 6.49 -4.06 5.98
N VAL A 234 6.40 -4.13 4.65
CA VAL A 234 7.55 -4.33 3.74
C VAL A 234 7.44 -3.50 2.47
N ASN A 235 8.59 -3.06 1.94
CA ASN A 235 8.67 -2.45 0.60
C ASN A 235 8.64 -3.55 -0.48
N ALA A 236 7.46 -4.04 -0.82
CA ALA A 236 7.30 -5.20 -1.71
C ALA A 236 6.42 -4.94 -2.94
N GLN A 237 5.93 -3.70 -3.10
CA GLN A 237 5.04 -3.34 -4.19
C GLN A 237 5.62 -2.25 -5.11
N SER A 238 5.28 -2.30 -6.39
CA SER A 238 5.52 -1.22 -7.36
C SER A 238 4.31 -1.07 -8.27
N ILE A 239 3.94 0.17 -8.58
CA ILE A 239 2.81 0.50 -9.42
C ILE A 239 3.32 1.33 -10.60
N GLN A 240 2.85 1.04 -11.81
CA GLN A 240 3.07 1.90 -12.97
C GLN A 240 1.76 2.16 -13.69
N VAL A 241 1.38 3.43 -13.79
CA VAL A 241 0.17 3.87 -14.49
C VAL A 241 0.57 4.77 -15.65
N SER A 242 -0.04 4.57 -16.81
CA SER A 242 0.11 5.50 -17.94
C SER A 242 -1.14 5.61 -18.77
N GLY A 243 -1.36 6.78 -19.36
CA GLY A 243 -2.56 7.04 -20.13
C GLY A 243 -2.52 8.34 -20.89
N TYR A 244 -3.64 8.64 -21.53
CA TYR A 244 -3.89 9.90 -22.21
C TYR A 244 -5.02 10.66 -21.53
N ASP A 245 -4.84 11.97 -21.39
CA ASP A 245 -5.88 12.93 -21.02
C ASP A 245 -6.13 13.86 -22.19
N VAL A 246 -7.40 14.02 -22.55
CA VAL A 246 -7.85 14.93 -23.61
C VAL A 246 -8.84 15.92 -23.02
N GLY A 247 -8.53 17.20 -23.19
CA GLY A 247 -9.38 18.31 -22.75
C GLY A 247 -9.86 19.13 -23.93
N LEU A 248 -11.13 19.53 -23.91
CA LEU A 248 -11.72 20.50 -24.83
C LEU A 248 -12.38 21.61 -24.01
N HIS A 249 -11.90 22.83 -24.20
CA HIS A 249 -12.52 24.03 -23.66
C HIS A 249 -13.03 24.90 -24.80
N TYR A 250 -14.27 25.36 -24.66
CA TYR A 250 -14.91 26.24 -25.62
C TYR A 250 -15.55 27.44 -24.92
N HIS A 251 -15.19 28.64 -25.34
CA HIS A 251 -15.79 29.88 -24.85
C HIS A 251 -16.56 30.58 -25.97
N TRP A 252 -17.88 30.68 -25.79
CA TRP A 252 -18.79 31.27 -26.75
C TRP A 252 -19.45 32.53 -26.21
N ASN A 253 -19.37 33.64 -26.94
CA ASN A 253 -20.13 34.84 -26.63
C ASN A 253 -21.33 34.98 -27.60
N TRP A 254 -22.55 34.89 -27.07
CA TRP A 254 -23.82 35.08 -27.82
C TRP A 254 -24.36 36.52 -27.72
N GLY A 255 -23.52 37.49 -27.38
CA GLY A 255 -23.90 38.90 -27.27
C GLY A 255 -24.97 39.08 -26.21
N ARG A 256 -26.20 39.45 -26.62
CA ARG A 256 -27.33 39.70 -25.71
C ARG A 256 -27.77 38.49 -24.90
N PHE A 257 -27.42 37.28 -25.33
CA PHE A 257 -27.76 36.04 -24.62
C PHE A 257 -26.66 35.58 -23.65
N GLY A 258 -25.61 36.38 -23.46
CA GLY A 258 -24.53 36.10 -22.52
C GLY A 258 -23.37 35.31 -23.10
N SER A 259 -22.44 34.92 -22.23
CA SER A 259 -21.29 34.09 -22.56
C SER A 259 -21.46 32.68 -21.98
N PHE A 260 -21.25 31.68 -22.82
CA PHE A 260 -21.28 30.26 -22.45
C PHE A 260 -19.85 29.72 -22.45
N THR A 261 -19.53 28.88 -21.47
CA THR A 261 -18.28 28.12 -21.46
C THR A 261 -18.64 26.65 -21.39
N GLY A 262 -18.15 25.87 -22.36
CA GLY A 262 -18.26 24.42 -22.40
C GLY A 262 -16.91 23.79 -22.11
N GLU A 263 -16.92 22.70 -21.36
CA GLU A 263 -15.75 21.90 -21.04
C GLU A 263 -16.09 20.43 -21.22
N ALA A 264 -15.19 19.69 -21.85
CA ALA A 264 -15.24 18.25 -21.95
C ALA A 264 -13.85 17.68 -21.66
N SER A 265 -13.80 16.63 -20.84
CA SER A 265 -12.58 15.91 -20.51
C SER A 265 -12.79 14.42 -20.79
N TRP A 266 -11.77 13.78 -21.34
CA TRP A 266 -11.74 12.34 -21.56
C TRP A 266 -10.36 11.80 -21.15
N THR A 267 -10.36 10.76 -20.34
CA THR A 267 -9.15 10.09 -19.88
C THR A 267 -9.20 8.64 -20.33
N HIS A 268 -8.07 8.12 -20.79
CA HIS A 268 -7.92 6.72 -21.14
C HIS A 268 -6.63 6.16 -20.56
N GLU A 269 -6.77 5.20 -19.65
CA GLU A 269 -5.66 4.48 -19.07
C GLU A 269 -5.18 3.39 -20.05
N LEU A 270 -3.89 3.40 -20.37
CA LEU A 270 -3.27 2.41 -21.26
C LEU A 270 -2.67 1.24 -20.48
N THR A 271 -2.24 1.50 -19.25
CA THR A 271 -1.46 0.56 -18.45
C THR A 271 -1.66 0.87 -16.99
N TYR A 272 -1.91 -0.17 -16.22
CA TYR A 272 -1.85 -0.24 -14.77
C TYR A 272 -1.11 -1.51 -14.40
N LYS A 273 0.21 -1.41 -14.26
CA LYS A 273 1.04 -2.52 -13.83
C LYS A 273 1.21 -2.51 -12.33
N LEU A 274 0.67 -3.53 -11.68
CA LEU A 274 0.90 -3.81 -10.26
C LEU A 274 1.95 -4.93 -10.15
N LEU A 275 3.07 -4.65 -9.51
CA LEU A 275 4.07 -5.64 -9.15
C LEU A 275 3.98 -5.90 -7.66
N VAL A 276 3.66 -7.14 -7.28
CA VAL A 276 3.56 -7.57 -5.87
C VAL A 276 3.97 -9.03 -5.76
N GLY A 277 4.74 -9.37 -4.73
CA GLY A 277 5.19 -10.76 -4.49
C GLY A 277 6.01 -11.38 -5.63
N GLY A 278 6.71 -10.56 -6.41
CA GLY A 278 7.49 -11.00 -7.58
C GLY A 278 6.65 -11.26 -8.84
N ASN A 279 5.33 -11.11 -8.77
CA ASN A 279 4.42 -11.24 -9.90
C ASN A 279 4.05 -9.85 -10.46
N SER A 280 3.81 -9.76 -11.76
CA SER A 280 3.35 -8.54 -12.44
C SER A 280 1.94 -8.76 -12.98
N PHE A 281 1.03 -7.87 -12.64
CA PHE A 281 -0.37 -7.88 -13.07
C PHE A 281 -0.64 -6.63 -13.91
N GLU A 282 -1.26 -6.80 -15.08
CA GLU A 282 -1.81 -5.70 -15.88
C GLU A 282 -3.29 -5.56 -15.54
N LEU A 283 -3.65 -4.44 -14.94
CA LEU A 283 -4.99 -4.18 -14.41
C LEU A 283 -5.79 -3.21 -15.29
N ALA A 284 -5.17 -2.56 -16.27
CA ALA A 284 -5.88 -1.65 -17.17
C ALA A 284 -6.99 -2.41 -17.92
N GLY A 285 -8.21 -1.89 -17.84
CA GLY A 285 -9.40 -2.52 -18.45
C GLY A 285 -9.81 -3.86 -17.84
N THR A 286 -9.27 -4.24 -16.68
CA THR A 286 -9.70 -5.44 -15.94
C THR A 286 -10.81 -5.11 -14.94
N HIS A 287 -11.67 -6.09 -14.66
CA HIS A 287 -12.68 -5.95 -13.62
C HIS A 287 -12.02 -5.89 -12.25
N GLY A 288 -12.35 -4.89 -11.44
CA GLY A 288 -11.96 -4.86 -10.04
C GLY A 288 -12.62 -6.03 -9.28
N PRO A 289 -12.04 -6.49 -8.15
CA PRO A 289 -12.63 -7.57 -7.38
C PRO A 289 -14.04 -7.20 -6.90
N SER A 290 -15.01 -8.07 -7.18
CA SER A 290 -16.44 -7.93 -6.82
C SER A 290 -16.68 -7.55 -5.37
N GLY A 291 -15.87 -8.09 -4.45
CA GLY A 291 -16.00 -7.86 -3.01
C GLY A 291 -15.60 -6.46 -2.53
N VAL A 292 -14.83 -5.70 -3.31
CA VAL A 292 -14.33 -4.37 -2.92
C VAL A 292 -14.86 -3.26 -3.83
N SER A 293 -15.03 -3.55 -5.11
CA SER A 293 -15.40 -2.58 -6.15
C SER A 293 -16.72 -2.91 -6.87
N GLY A 294 -17.42 -3.98 -6.50
CA GLY A 294 -18.69 -4.36 -7.15
C GLY A 294 -18.55 -4.64 -8.64
N ASP A 295 -17.39 -5.16 -9.08
CA ASP A 295 -17.05 -5.45 -10.48
C ASP A 295 -17.01 -4.23 -11.42
N THR A 296 -17.04 -3.00 -10.87
CA THR A 296 -16.75 -1.82 -11.68
C THR A 296 -15.27 -1.85 -12.02
N GLY A 297 -14.96 -2.13 -13.29
CA GLY A 297 -13.58 -2.26 -13.75
C GLY A 297 -12.73 -1.03 -13.45
N ASN A 298 -11.42 -1.24 -13.38
CA ASN A 298 -10.50 -0.12 -13.50
C ASN A 298 -10.64 0.46 -14.92
N PRO A 299 -10.85 1.78 -15.07
CA PRO A 299 -11.05 2.42 -16.37
C PRO A 299 -9.86 2.27 -17.33
#